data_AF-A0A5D0NN66-F1
#
_entry.id   AF-A0A5D0NN66-F1
#
_cell.length_a   1.000
_cell.length_b   1.000
_cell.length_c   1.000
_cell.angle_alpha   90.00
_cell.angle_beta   90.00
_cell.angle_gamma   90.00
#
_symmetry.space_group_name_H-M   'P 1'
#
loop_
_entity.id
_entity.type
_entity.pdbx_description
1 polymer ?
#
loop_
_entity_poly.entity_id
_entity_poly.type
_entity_poly.pdbx_seq_one_letter_code
_entity_poly.pdbx_strand_id
1 'polypeptide(L)' 'MTQTDWLDVRERLARLSATTTEVFGSADHGWRLDPPLTAGELADLETQLGTSLPAEYRSFLLQAGRGGAG' A
#
# COMPACT_ATOMS: atom_id res chain seq x y z
N MET A 1 2.18 3.87 20.25
CA MET A 1 1.75 3.35 18.94
C MET A 1 2.41 4.23 17.90
N THR A 2 3.36 3.69 17.15
CA THR A 2 4.13 4.44 16.16
C THR A 2 3.24 4.75 14.97
N GLN A 3 2.94 6.02 14.76
CA GLN A 3 2.25 6.45 13.54
C GLN A 3 3.24 6.33 12.39
N THR A 4 3.12 5.26 11.61
CA THR A 4 3.91 5.07 10.39
C THR A 4 3.41 6.05 9.33
N ASP A 5 4.30 6.92 8.85
CA ASP A 5 4.04 7.80 7.71
C ASP A 5 4.27 7.02 6.41
N TRP A 6 3.25 7.00 5.56
CA TRP A 6 3.24 6.24 4.31
C TRP A 6 3.31 7.14 3.07
N LEU A 7 3.35 8.47 3.24
CA LEU A 7 3.24 9.43 2.14
C LEU A 7 4.36 9.27 1.10
N ASP A 8 5.57 8.91 1.54
CA ASP A 8 6.75 8.78 0.68
C ASP A 8 6.87 7.41 -0.02
N VAL A 9 6.08 6.41 0.40
CA VAL A 9 6.24 5.02 -0.05
C VAL A 9 5.98 4.88 -1.55
N ARG A 10 4.96 5.57 -2.06
CA ARG A 10 4.63 5.54 -3.50
C ARG A 10 5.77 6.10 -4.35
N GLU A 11 6.36 7.21 -3.90
CA GLU A 11 7.48 7.84 -4.60
C GLU A 11 8.72 6.95 -4.56
N ARG A 12 9.01 6.33 -3.41
CA ARG A 12 10.11 5.38 -3.25
C ARG A 12 9.96 4.16 -4.13
N LEU A 13 8.77 3.57 -4.21
CA LEU A 13 8.48 2.44 -5.09
C LEU A 13 8.60 2.83 -6.57
N ALA A 14 8.16 4.02 -6.95
CA ALA A 14 8.33 4.53 -8.32
C ALA A 14 9.81 4.72 -8.69
N ARG A 15 10.66 5.15 -7.75
CA ARG A 15 12.11 5.20 -7.98
C ARG A 15 12.72 3.81 -8.09
N LEU A 16 12.29 2.88 -7.23
CA LEU A 16 12.83 1.52 -7.21
C LEU A 16 12.44 0.74 -8.48
N SER A 17 11.22 0.93 -8.98
CA SER A 17 10.75 0.30 -10.22
C SER A 17 11.53 0.76 -11.46
N ALA A 18 12.11 1.96 -11.42
CA ALA A 18 12.99 2.48 -12.47
C ALA A 18 14.45 1.98 -12.35
N THR A 19 14.78 1.23 -11.30
CA THR A 19 16.13 0.69 -11.07
C THR A 19 16.17 -0.82 -11.29
N THR A 20 17.26 -1.31 -11.87
CA THR A 20 17.55 -2.74 -11.90
C THR A 20 18.16 -3.15 -10.56
N THR A 21 17.39 -3.84 -9.72
CA THR A 21 17.91 -4.40 -8.46
C THR A 21 18.24 -5.87 -8.70
N GLU A 22 19.46 -6.32 -8.46
CA GLU A 22 19.82 -7.75 -8.59
C GLU A 22 19.52 -8.53 -7.30
N VAL A 23 18.25 -8.57 -6.92
CA VAL A 23 17.77 -9.43 -5.83
C VAL A 23 16.71 -10.40 -6.35
N PHE A 24 16.68 -11.60 -5.77
CA PHE A 24 15.72 -12.63 -6.13
C PHE A 24 14.28 -12.08 -6.15
N GLY A 25 13.53 -12.34 -7.24
CA GLY A 25 12.13 -11.91 -7.41
C GLY A 25 11.93 -10.45 -7.82
N SER A 26 12.95 -9.59 -7.80
CA SER A 26 12.80 -8.15 -8.12
C SER A 26 12.30 -7.85 -9.53
N ALA A 27 12.67 -8.70 -10.51
CA ALA A 27 12.23 -8.57 -11.89
C ALA A 27 10.74 -8.89 -12.06
N ASP A 28 10.21 -9.80 -11.26
CA ASP A 28 8.83 -10.28 -11.33
C ASP A 28 7.89 -9.52 -10.38
N HIS A 29 8.44 -8.85 -9.35
CA HIS A 29 7.69 -8.17 -8.29
C HIS A 29 6.83 -6.99 -8.79
N GLY A 30 7.20 -6.35 -9.90
CA GLY A 30 6.37 -5.35 -10.56
C GLY A 30 6.19 -4.00 -9.83
N TRP A 31 6.55 -3.88 -8.56
CA TRP A 31 6.70 -2.64 -7.74
C TRP A 31 5.55 -1.63 -7.87
N ARG A 32 4.34 -2.12 -8.15
CA ARG A 32 3.15 -1.28 -8.40
C ARG A 32 2.20 -1.37 -7.22
N LEU A 33 1.72 -0.22 -6.80
CA LEU A 33 0.59 -0.10 -5.88
C LEU A 33 -0.57 0.55 -6.62
N ASP A 34 -1.75 -0.03 -6.44
CA ASP A 34 -3.01 0.64 -6.75
C ASP A 34 -3.15 1.95 -5.96
N PRO A 35 -3.99 2.88 -6.41
CA PRO A 35 -4.26 4.11 -5.67
C PRO A 35 -4.71 3.84 -4.22
N PRO A 36 -4.41 4.75 -3.28
CA PRO A 36 -4.98 4.72 -1.94
C PRO A 36 -6.50 4.72 -1.99
N LEU A 37 -7.11 4.03 -1.03
CA LEU A 37 -8.56 4.09 -0.85
C LEU A 37 -8.96 5.47 -0.35
N THR A 38 -10.15 5.89 -0.75
CA THR A 38 -10.87 6.96 -0.09
C THR A 38 -11.42 6.49 1.26
N ALA A 39 -11.76 7.44 2.13
CA ALA A 39 -12.40 7.10 3.41
C ALA A 39 -13.74 6.36 3.23
N GLY A 40 -14.48 6.64 2.14
CA GLY A 40 -15.71 5.94 1.79
C GLY A 40 -15.46 4.49 1.39
N GLU A 41 -14.51 4.24 0.49
CA GLU A 41 -14.15 2.87 0.08
C GLU A 41 -13.62 2.04 1.25
N LEU A 42 -12.89 2.65 2.19
CA LEU A 42 -12.45 1.97 3.41
C LEU A 42 -13.63 1.61 4.32
N ALA A 43 -14.59 2.50 4.49
CA ALA A 43 -15.79 2.24 5.29
C ALA A 43 -16.65 1.13 4.67
N ASP A 44 -16.80 1.14 3.35
CA ASP A 44 -17.49 0.08 2.61
C ASP A 44 -16.80 -1.27 2.79
N LEU A 45 -15.46 -1.29 2.74
CA LEU A 45 -14.66 -2.50 2.98
C LEU A 45 -14.87 -3.05 4.40
N GLU A 46 -14.75 -2.21 5.43
CA GLU A 46 -14.95 -2.63 6.83
C GLU A 46 -16.38 -3.13 7.08
N THR A 47 -17.36 -2.50 6.43
CA THR A 47 -18.76 -2.93 6.48
C THR A 47 -18.93 -4.31 5.86
N GLN A 48 -18.33 -4.55 4.69
CA GLN A 48 -18.37 -5.86 4.03
C GLN A 48 -17.67 -6.96 4.83
N LEU A 49 -16.57 -6.63 5.50
CA LEU A 49 -15.86 -7.55 6.39
C LEU A 49 -16.57 -7.79 7.73
N GLY A 50 -17.51 -6.91 8.10
CA GLY A 50 -18.20 -6.94 9.39
C GLY A 50 -17.28 -6.61 10.58
N THR A 51 -16.13 -5.97 10.33
CA THR A 51 -15.15 -5.64 11.35
C THR A 51 -14.32 -4.42 10.98
N SER A 52 -13.80 -3.72 11.98
CA SER A 52 -12.84 -2.64 11.78
C SER A 52 -11.43 -3.20 11.60
N LEU A 53 -10.70 -2.62 10.65
CA LEU A 53 -9.30 -2.89 10.40
C LEU A 53 -8.43 -2.18 11.46
N PRO A 54 -7.26 -2.76 11.79
CA PRO A 54 -6.29 -2.11 12.66
C PRO A 54 -5.94 -0.70 12.17
N ALA A 55 -5.76 0.24 13.11
CA ALA A 55 -5.53 1.66 12.79
C ALA A 55 -4.33 1.89 11.85
N GLU A 56 -3.27 1.10 12.02
CA GLU A 56 -2.08 1.17 11.17
C GLU A 56 -2.37 0.69 9.75
N TYR A 57 -3.17 -0.37 9.60
CA TYR A 57 -3.55 -0.89 8.29
C TYR A 57 -4.52 0.05 7.56
N ARG A 58 -5.44 0.71 8.28
CA ARG A 58 -6.26 1.80 7.72
C ARG A 58 -5.38 2.94 7.18
N SER A 59 -4.39 3.37 7.97
CA SER A 59 -3.45 4.42 7.55
C SER A 59 -2.70 4.03 6.28
N PHE A 60 -2.24 2.77 6.18
CA PHE A 60 -1.59 2.24 4.99
C PHE A 60 -2.51 2.28 3.76
N LEU A 61 -3.74 1.78 3.87
CA LEU A 61 -4.69 1.76 2.75
C LEU A 61 -5.08 3.17 2.27
N LEU A 62 -5.15 4.14 3.19
CA LEU A 62 -5.51 5.53 2.88
C LEU A 62 -4.35 6.37 2.31
N GLN A 63 -3.09 5.95 2.51
CA GLN A 63 -1.92 6.76 2.16
C GLN A 63 -0.99 6.07 1.15
N ALA A 64 -0.66 4.79 1.35
CA ALA A 64 0.24 4.05 0.47
C ALA A 64 -0.50 3.48 -0.76
N GLY A 65 -1.63 2.81 -0.54
CA GLY A 65 -2.32 2.06 -1.58
C GLY A 65 -2.57 0.59 -1.24
N ARG A 66 -2.90 -0.19 -2.27
CA ARG A 66 -3.14 -1.64 -2.20
C ARG A 66 -2.53 -2.33 -3.41
N GLY A 67 -2.71 -3.64 -3.54
CA GLY A 67 -2.33 -4.34 -4.77
C GLY A 67 -0.82 -4.56 -4.95
N GLY A 68 -0.03 -4.44 -3.87
CA GLY A 68 1.37 -4.87 -3.84
C GLY A 68 1.48 -6.40 -3.81
N ALA A 69 1.08 -7.04 -4.91
CA ALA A 69 1.31 -8.46 -5.13
C ALA A 69 2.41 -8.60 -6.18
N GLY A 70 3.56 -9.06 -5.70
CA GLY A 70 4.79 -9.37 -6.40
C GLY A 70 5.61 -10.29 -5.51
#